data_AF-A0A4P7LJQ5-F1
#
_entry.id   AF-A0A4P7LJQ5-F1
#
_cell.length_a   1.000
_cell.length_b   1.000
_cell.length_c   1.000
_cell.angle_alpha   90.00
_cell.angle_beta   90.00
_cell.angle_gamma   90.00
#
_symmetry.space_group_name_H-M   'P 1'
#
loop_
_entity.id
_entity.type
_entity.pdbx_description
1 polymer ?
#
loop_
_entity_poly.entity_id
_entity_poly.type
_entity_poly.pdbx_seq_one_letter_code
_entity_poly.pdbx_strand_id
1 'polypeptide(L)' 'MPQKGFTMIVNKLHIHAMRSTPNRDVQAGQSEAQFFHIYRRDDAGRMVLVERSLSLDSAFDFCLPTLH' A
#
# COMPACT_ATOMS: atom_id res chain seq x y z
N MET A 1 -8.33 -18.37 -9.85
CA MET A 1 -8.17 -17.04 -10.48
C MET A 1 -7.11 -16.29 -9.68
N PRO A 2 -6.11 -15.62 -10.29
CA PRO A 2 -5.19 -14.80 -9.51
C PRO A 2 -6.01 -13.69 -8.85
N GLN A 3 -6.03 -13.65 -7.52
CA GLN A 3 -6.68 -12.58 -6.78
C GLN A 3 -6.00 -11.28 -7.18
N LYS A 4 -6.71 -10.42 -7.92
CA LYS A 4 -6.20 -9.11 -8.32
C LYS A 4 -6.14 -8.27 -7.05
N GLY A 5 -4.93 -8.07 -6.52
CA GLY A 5 -4.72 -7.23 -5.35
C GLY A 5 -5.23 -5.81 -5.57
N PHE A 6 -5.63 -5.13 -4.51
CA PHE A 6 -5.99 -3.71 -4.57
C PHE A 6 -4.72 -2.86 -4.49
N THR A 7 -4.58 -1.94 -5.44
CA THR A 7 -3.50 -0.96 -5.47
C THR A 7 -4.07 0.39 -5.85
N MET A 8 -3.72 1.42 -5.08
CA MET A 8 -4.12 2.80 -5.30
C MET A 8 -2.86 3.67 -5.39
N ILE A 9 -2.87 4.67 -6.26
CA ILE A 9 -1.72 5.58 -6.44
C ILE A 9 -2.14 6.98 -5.99
N VAL A 10 -1.43 7.55 -5.02
CA VAL A 10 -1.70 8.87 -4.45
C VAL A 10 -0.37 9.60 -4.33
N ASN A 11 -0.24 10.78 -4.94
CA ASN A 11 0.97 11.61 -4.89
C ASN A 11 2.28 10.85 -5.20
N LYS A 12 2.27 10.00 -6.25
CA LYS A 12 3.39 9.12 -6.66
C LYS A 12 3.76 8.02 -5.65
N LEU A 13 3.00 7.87 -4.59
CA LEU A 13 3.07 6.74 -3.66
C LEU A 13 2.00 5.71 -4.03
N HIS A 14 2.32 4.44 -3.81
CA HIS A 14 1.46 3.30 -4.12
C HIS A 14 1.01 2.65 -2.84
N ILE A 15 -0.29 2.64 -2.59
CA ILE A 15 -0.93 1.98 -1.47
C ILE A 15 -1.38 0.60 -1.92
N HIS A 16 -0.78 -0.45 -1.36
CA HIS A 16 -1.14 -1.83 -1.62
C HIS A 16 -1.95 -2.36 -0.46
N ALA A 17 -3.11 -2.96 -0.74
CA ALA A 17 -3.84 -3.75 0.24
C ALA A 17 -3.12 -5.06 0.49
N MET A 18 -2.87 -5.37 1.76
CA MET A 18 -2.08 -6.52 2.17
C MET A 18 -2.85 -7.35 3.20
N ARG A 19 -2.59 -8.65 3.21
CA ARG A 19 -2.97 -9.54 4.31
C ARG A 19 -1.76 -10.36 4.74
N SER A 20 -1.68 -10.68 6.02
CA SER A 20 -0.69 -11.62 6.53
C SER A 20 -1.16 -13.04 6.31
N THR A 21 -0.27 -13.87 5.78
CA THR A 21 -0.40 -15.33 5.77
C THR A 21 0.68 -15.91 6.69
N PRO A 22 0.58 -17.19 7.10
CA PRO A 22 1.57 -17.79 8.02
C PRO A 22 3.02 -17.67 7.55
N ASN A 23 3.25 -17.56 6.23
CA ASN A 23 4.58 -17.57 5.65
C ASN A 23 5.06 -16.19 5.19
N ARG A 24 4.14 -15.26 4.90
CA ARG A 24 4.46 -13.93 4.34
C ARG A 24 3.24 -13.03 4.24
N ASP A 25 3.49 -11.75 4.07
CA ASP A 25 2.48 -10.79 3.64
C ASP A 25 2.28 -10.88 2.12
N VAL A 26 1.02 -10.89 1.70
CA VAL A 26 0.62 -10.96 0.28
C VAL A 26 -0.37 -9.86 -0.04
N GLN A 27 -0.40 -9.44 -1.31
CA GLN A 27 -1.44 -8.53 -1.78
C GLN A 27 -2.81 -9.19 -1.65
N ALA A 28 -3.77 -8.39 -1.22
CA ALA A 28 -5.15 -8.80 -1.01
C ALA A 28 -6.11 -7.86 -1.76
N GLY A 29 -7.37 -8.28 -1.93
CA GLY A 29 -8.43 -7.34 -2.27
C GLY A 29 -8.67 -6.34 -1.14
N GLN A 30 -9.31 -5.20 -1.42
CA GLN A 30 -9.58 -4.17 -0.42
C GLN A 30 -10.40 -4.70 0.77
N SER A 31 -11.40 -5.56 0.51
CA SER A 31 -12.25 -6.16 1.55
C SER A 31 -11.55 -7.24 2.38
N GLU A 32 -10.45 -7.81 1.90
CA GLU A 32 -9.66 -8.83 2.58
C GLU A 32 -8.38 -8.25 3.21
N ALA A 33 -8.16 -6.95 3.07
CA ALA A 33 -6.97 -6.27 3.55
C ALA A 33 -6.99 -6.20 5.08
N GLN A 34 -5.88 -6.60 5.69
CA GLN A 34 -5.65 -6.43 7.13
C GLN A 34 -4.83 -5.16 7.41
N PHE A 35 -4.06 -4.69 6.43
CA PHE A 35 -3.24 -3.50 6.51
C PHE A 35 -2.86 -3.05 5.09
N PHE A 36 -2.21 -1.90 5.01
CA PHE A 36 -1.83 -1.24 3.77
C PHE A 36 -0.35 -0.91 3.78
N HIS A 37 0.35 -1.29 2.72
CA HIS A 37 1.74 -0.92 2.50
C HIS A 37 1.81 0.26 1.55
N ILE A 38 2.57 1.29 1.92
CA ILE A 38 2.81 2.47 1.10
C ILE A 38 4.21 2.35 0.50
N TYR A 39 4.29 2.32 -0.81
CA TYR A 39 5.53 2.23 -1.55
C TYR A 39 5.82 3.52 -2.31
N ARG A 40 7.09 3.89 -2.39
CA ARG A 40 7.60 4.92 -3.29
C ARG A 40 8.42 4.28 -4.39
N ARG A 41 8.30 4.80 -5.60
CA ARG A 41 9.19 4.45 -6.70
C ARG A 41 10.50 5.23 -6.57
N ASP A 42 11.64 4.54 -6.49
CA ASP A 42 12.97 5.16 -6.49
C ASP A 42 13.42 5.56 -7.91
N ASP A 43 14.56 6.25 -8.02
CA ASP A 43 15.12 6.69 -9.31
C ASP A 43 15.53 5.51 -10.22
N ALA A 44 15.78 4.34 -9.64
CA ALA A 44 16.02 3.09 -10.37
C ALA A 44 14.72 2.40 -10.80
N GLY A 45 13.56 3.00 -10.50
CA GLY A 45 12.24 2.48 -10.84
C GLY A 45 11.72 1.36 -9.93
N ARG A 46 12.41 1.06 -8.82
CA ARG A 46 12.06 0.03 -7.85
C ARG A 46 11.06 0.56 -6.83
N MET A 47 10.18 -0.32 -6.36
CA MET A 47 9.22 0.00 -5.30
C MET A 47 9.87 -0.22 -3.94
N VAL A 48 10.04 0.85 -3.16
CA VAL A 48 10.60 0.83 -1.82
C VAL A 48 9.47 1.05 -0.82
N LEU A 49 9.33 0.16 0.17
CA LEU A 49 8.35 0.32 1.24
C LEU A 49 8.75 1.54 2.08
N VAL A 50 7.81 2.46 2.26
CA VAL A 50 8.00 3.69 3.04
C VAL A 50 7.28 3.59 4.37
N GLU A 51 6.05 3.10 4.38
CA GLU A 51 5.21 3.08 5.58
C GLU A 51 4.20 1.93 5.53
N ARG A 52 3.77 1.46 6.71
CA ARG A 52 2.67 0.52 6.89
C ARG A 52 1.56 1.17 7.71
N SER A 53 0.34 1.11 7.18
CA SER A 53 -0.85 1.62 7.85
C SER A 53 -1.86 0.49 8.13
N LEU A 54 -2.63 0.61 9.21
CA LEU A 54 -3.70 -0.34 9.56
C LEU A 54 -5.03 -0.01 8.87
N SER A 55 -5.21 1.21 8.37
CA SER A 55 -6.41 1.65 7.66
C SER A 55 -6.08 2.29 6.32
N LEU A 56 -7.04 2.24 5.39
CA LEU A 56 -6.89 2.89 4.09
C LEU A 56 -6.86 4.41 4.24
N ASP A 57 -7.68 4.97 5.13
CA ASP A 57 -7.77 6.40 5.37
C ASP A 57 -6.43 6.97 5.89
N SER A 58 -5.82 6.34 6.89
CA SER A 58 -4.51 6.78 7.38
C SER A 58 -3.40 6.59 6.34
N ALA A 59 -3.51 5.57 5.47
CA ALA A 59 -2.58 5.41 4.37
C ALA A 59 -2.75 6.51 3.31
N PHE A 60 -3.99 6.92 3.07
CA PHE A 60 -4.33 8.01 2.16
C PHE A 60 -3.81 9.34 2.70
N ASP A 61 -4.08 9.64 3.98
CA ASP A 61 -3.61 10.85 4.65
C ASP A 61 -2.09 10.97 4.61
N PHE A 62 -1.36 9.87 4.83
CA PHE A 62 0.10 9.84 4.70
C PHE A 62 0.57 10.24 3.29
N CYS A 63 -0.19 9.86 2.26
CA CYS A 63 0.19 10.15 0.88
C CYS A 63 -0.17 11.57 0.44
N LEU A 64 -1.07 12.25 1.15
CA LEU A 64 -1.40 13.63 0.84
C LEU A 64 -0.21 14.54 1.16
N PRO A 65 0.12 15.51 0.29
CA PRO A 65 1.07 16.54 0.66
C PRO A 65 0.51 17.28 1.89
N THR A 66 1.27 17.33 2.98
CA THR A 66 1.02 18.29 4.06
C THR A 66 1.05 19.67 3.43
N LEU A 67 -0.13 20.26 3.23
CA LEU A 67 -0.30 21.67 2.86
C LEU A 67 0.31 22.50 3.98
N HIS A 68 1.58 22.88 3.82
CA HIS A 68 2.26 23.91 4.60
C HIS A 68 2.53 25.10 3.70
#